data_AF-A0A7X4XSN6-F1
#
_entry.id   AF-A0A7X4XSN6-F1
#
_cell.length_a   1.000
_cell.length_b   1.000
_cell.length_c   1.000
_cell.angle_alpha   90.00
_cell.angle_beta   90.00
_cell.angle_gamma   90.00
#
_symmetry.space_group_name_H-M   'P 1'
#
loop_
_entity.id
_entity.type
_entity.pdbx_description
1 polymer ?
#
loop_
_entity_poly.entity_id
_entity_poly.type
_entity_poly.pdbx_seq_one_letter_code
_entity_poly.pdbx_strand_id
1 'polypeptide(L)'
;TYLASLPILSIEPEQLSSYLMRKASDEQYLATAEVASLVLSLCGEEKGAEALHIWFEAFKESYLLGKSRLKPMLDKPALQRWQAYQQTV
;
A
#
# COMPACT_ATOMS: atom_id res chain seq x y z
N THR A 1 26.45 -1.88 20.44
CA THR A 1 25.53 -1.35 19.41
C THR A 1 24.26 -2.19 19.41
N TYR A 2 23.13 -1.63 19.84
CA TYR A 2 21.90 -2.37 20.19
C TYR A 2 21.25 -3.15 19.03
N LEU A 3 21.45 -2.72 17.77
CA LEU A 3 20.82 -3.33 16.58
C LEU A 3 21.80 -4.03 15.64
N ALA A 4 23.10 -4.08 15.97
CA ALA A 4 24.13 -4.55 15.04
C ALA A 4 24.08 -6.06 14.73
N SER A 5 23.39 -6.85 15.56
CA SER A 5 23.27 -8.29 15.38
C SER A 5 22.02 -8.72 14.60
N LEU A 6 21.13 -7.80 14.28
CA LEU A 6 19.90 -8.13 13.56
C LEU A 6 20.16 -8.17 12.04
N PRO A 7 19.58 -9.14 11.33
CA PRO A 7 19.67 -9.19 9.88
C PRO A 7 19.00 -7.96 9.28
N ILE A 8 19.67 -7.32 8.33
CA ILE A 8 19.15 -6.16 7.60
C ILE A 8 18.47 -6.68 6.34
N LEU A 9 17.21 -6.30 6.15
CA LEU A 9 16.46 -6.56 4.93
C LEU A 9 16.48 -5.31 4.06
N SER A 10 17.23 -5.38 2.95
CA SER A 10 17.20 -4.35 1.92
C SER A 10 16.05 -4.64 0.95
N ILE A 11 15.19 -3.65 0.73
CA ILE A 11 14.06 -3.74 -0.20
C ILE A 11 14.35 -2.75 -1.30
N GLU A 12 14.67 -3.26 -2.49
CA GLU A 12 14.77 -2.45 -3.69
C GLU A 12 13.41 -2.54 -4.42
N PRO A 13 12.63 -1.46 -4.48
CA PRO A 13 11.38 -1.47 -5.22
C PRO A 13 11.65 -1.52 -6.72
N GLU A 14 11.32 -2.65 -7.37
CA GLU A 14 11.22 -2.71 -8.84
C GLU A 14 10.00 -1.93 -9.36
N GLN A 15 9.00 -1.73 -8.50
CA GLN A 15 7.73 -1.08 -8.84
C GLN A 15 7.70 0.37 -8.31
N LEU A 16 7.43 1.32 -9.22
CA LEU A 16 7.21 2.73 -8.88
C LEU A 16 6.09 2.85 -7.83
N SER A 17 6.36 3.60 -6.75
CA SER A 17 5.37 3.86 -5.72
C SER A 17 4.20 4.67 -6.29
N SER A 18 2.97 4.27 -5.97
CA SER A 18 1.76 5.06 -6.27
C SER A 18 1.38 5.98 -5.09
N TYR A 19 2.35 6.33 -4.25
CA TYR A 19 2.16 7.14 -3.05
C TYR A 19 1.92 8.62 -3.36
N LEU A 20 0.65 9.01 -3.48
CA LEU A 20 0.23 10.39 -3.78
C LEU A 20 -0.30 11.18 -2.56
N MET A 21 -0.19 10.66 -1.33
CA MET A 21 -0.85 11.25 -0.16
C MET A 21 -0.22 12.57 0.32
N ARG A 22 1.10 12.70 0.18
CA ARG A 22 1.85 13.95 0.42
C ARG A 22 2.63 14.26 -0.85
N LYS A 23 2.66 15.54 -1.22
CA LYS A 23 3.49 16.04 -2.32
C LYS A 23 4.95 15.94 -1.84
N ALA A 24 5.55 14.77 -1.96
CA ALA A 24 6.98 14.59 -1.86
C ALA A 24 7.55 14.89 -3.24
N SER A 25 8.59 15.71 -3.28
CA SER A 25 9.24 16.17 -4.51
C SER A 25 9.95 15.05 -5.28
N ASP A 26 9.97 13.83 -4.74
CA ASP A 26 10.59 12.64 -5.32
C ASP A 26 9.58 11.48 -5.32
N GLU A 27 9.19 11.05 -6.52
CA GLU A 27 8.19 10.00 -6.82
C GLU A 27 8.68 8.56 -6.48
N GLN A 28 9.75 8.42 -5.68
CA GLN A 28 10.51 7.17 -5.53
C GLN A 28 10.37 6.46 -4.17
N TYR A 29 9.53 6.95 -3.25
CA TYR A 29 9.43 6.37 -1.90
C TYR A 29 8.13 5.61 -1.69
N LEU A 30 8.23 4.29 -1.48
CA LEU A 30 7.12 3.44 -1.06
C LEU A 30 6.58 3.84 0.31
N ALA A 31 5.25 3.75 0.47
CA ALA A 31 4.62 3.86 1.78
C ALA A 31 5.02 2.69 2.69
N THR A 32 4.94 2.88 4.02
CA THR A 32 5.17 1.79 4.99
C THR A 32 4.31 0.55 4.71
N ALA A 33 3.06 0.74 4.25
CA ALA A 33 2.18 -0.37 3.90
C ALA A 33 2.61 -1.09 2.61
N GLU A 34 3.11 -0.37 1.62
CA GLU A 34 3.63 -0.95 0.37
C GLU A 34 4.90 -1.76 0.68
N VAL A 35 5.83 -1.20 1.46
CA VAL A 35 7.01 -1.93 1.94
C VAL A 35 6.61 -3.18 2.73
N ALA A 36 5.64 -3.07 3.64
CA ALA A 36 5.16 -4.21 4.42
C ALA A 36 4.55 -5.31 3.54
N SER A 37 3.81 -4.94 2.47
CA SER A 37 3.29 -5.93 1.52
C SER A 37 4.40 -6.69 0.79
N LEU A 38 5.48 -5.99 0.41
CA LEU A 38 6.66 -6.63 -0.18
C LEU A 38 7.36 -7.55 0.82
N VAL A 39 7.52 -7.13 2.08
CA VAL A 39 8.11 -7.97 3.14
C VAL A 39 7.30 -9.26 3.33
N LEU A 40 5.97 -9.16 3.37
CA LEU A 40 5.10 -10.33 3.51
C LEU A 40 5.30 -11.30 2.35
N SER A 41 5.38 -10.79 1.12
CA SER A 41 5.65 -11.62 -0.06
C SER A 41 7.03 -12.29 0.01
N LEU A 42 8.08 -11.55 0.43
CA LEU A 42 9.42 -12.10 0.61
C LEU A 42 9.49 -13.17 1.71
N CYS A 43 8.61 -13.10 2.71
CA CYS A 43 8.48 -14.13 3.74
C CYS A 43 7.62 -15.33 3.32
N GLY A 44 7.08 -15.35 2.09
CA GLY A 44 6.19 -16.41 1.59
C GLY A 44 4.72 -16.26 2.01
N GLU A 45 4.35 -15.15 2.66
CA GLU A 45 2.99 -14.84 3.08
C GLU A 45 2.22 -14.10 1.97
N GLU A 46 2.00 -14.78 0.85
CA GLU A 46 1.38 -14.20 -0.36
C GLU A 46 -0.02 -13.65 -0.11
N LYS A 47 -0.85 -14.37 0.64
CA LYS A 47 -2.22 -13.92 0.98
C LYS A 47 -2.19 -12.64 1.82
N GLY A 48 -1.27 -12.55 2.77
CA GLY A 48 -1.12 -11.35 3.60
C GLY A 48 -0.62 -10.16 2.80
N ALA A 49 0.35 -10.39 1.90
CA ALA A 49 0.87 -9.39 0.99
C ALA A 49 -0.25 -8.82 0.08
N GLU A 50 -1.02 -9.71 -0.55
CA GLU A 50 -2.12 -9.34 -1.44
C GLU A 50 -3.24 -8.59 -0.70
N ALA A 51 -3.67 -9.11 0.46
CA ALA A 51 -4.70 -8.48 1.27
C ALA A 51 -4.30 -7.06 1.68
N LEU A 52 -3.06 -6.88 2.16
CA LEU A 52 -2.54 -5.59 2.59
C LEU A 52 -2.44 -4.62 1.41
N HIS A 53 -1.98 -5.10 0.25
CA HIS A 53 -1.89 -4.30 -0.97
C HIS A 53 -3.26 -3.80 -1.42
N ILE A 54 -4.25 -4.69 -1.58
CA ILE A 54 -5.61 -4.33 -2.02
C ILE A 54 -6.28 -3.36 -1.03
N TRP A 55 -6.12 -3.61 0.27
CA TRP A 55 -6.64 -2.71 1.30
C TRP A 55 -5.99 -1.33 1.23
N PHE A 56 -4.67 -1.27 1.03
CA PHE A 56 -3.96 0.00 0.97
C PHE A 56 -4.39 0.85 -0.24
N GLU A 57 -4.67 0.24 -1.39
CA GLU A 57 -5.26 0.93 -2.54
C GLU A 57 -6.62 1.55 -2.21
N ALA A 58 -7.52 0.79 -1.55
CA ALA A 58 -8.83 1.30 -1.12
C ALA A 58 -8.72 2.46 -0.12
N PHE A 59 -7.75 2.38 0.79
CA PHE A 59 -7.43 3.45 1.74
C PHE A 59 -6.90 4.69 1.03
N LYS A 60 -5.96 4.55 0.10
CA LYS A 60 -5.41 5.66 -0.71
C LYS A 60 -6.50 6.38 -1.47
N GLU A 61 -7.35 5.65 -2.18
CA GLU A 61 -8.50 6.18 -2.92
C GLU A 61 -9.42 6.99 -1.99
N SER A 62 -9.83 6.41 -0.86
CA SER A 62 -10.73 7.05 0.09
C SER A 62 -10.13 8.32 0.73
N TYR A 63 -8.84 8.29 1.04
CA TYR A 63 -8.13 9.44 1.60
C TYR A 63 -8.00 10.58 0.59
N LEU A 64 -7.62 10.28 -0.65
CA LEU A 64 -7.49 11.28 -1.71
C LEU A 64 -8.84 11.93 -2.03
N LEU A 65 -9.92 11.13 -2.07
CA LEU A 65 -11.29 11.65 -2.22
C LEU A 65 -11.69 12.55 -1.05
N GLY A 66 -11.39 12.17 0.20
CA GLY A 66 -11.70 12.99 1.38
C GLY A 66 -10.89 14.28 1.45
N LYS A 67 -9.68 14.31 0.88
CA LYS A 67 -8.82 15.50 0.80
C LYS A 67 -9.19 16.42 -0.37
N SER A 68 -9.78 15.87 -1.43
CA SER A 68 -10.23 16.64 -2.59
C SER A 68 -11.42 17.52 -2.22
N ARG A 69 -11.40 18.79 -2.63
CA ARG A 69 -12.57 19.68 -2.53
C ARG A 69 -13.62 19.41 -3.62
N LEU A 70 -13.39 18.43 -4.48
CA LEU A 70 -14.28 18.06 -5.57
C LEU A 70 -15.49 17.26 -5.04
N LYS A 71 -16.58 17.31 -5.80
CA LYS A 71 -17.81 16.55 -5.52
C LYS A 71 -17.43 15.09 -5.24
N PRO A 72 -17.90 14.47 -4.15
CA PRO A 72 -17.56 13.09 -3.83
C PRO A 72 -17.93 12.21 -5.02
N MET A 73 -16.92 11.62 -5.64
CA MET A 73 -17.14 10.58 -6.65
C MET A 73 -17.79 9.42 -5.92
N LEU A 74 -19.01 9.06 -6.35
CA LEU A 74 -19.78 7.96 -5.76
C LEU A 74 -19.14 6.61 -6.05
N ASP A 75 -18.39 6.55 -7.15
CA ASP A 75 -17.70 5.33 -7.56
C ASP A 75 -16.31 5.25 -6.91
N LYS A 76 -16.06 4.13 -6.24
CA LYS A 76 -14.84 3.82 -5.48
C LYS A 76 -14.33 2.44 -5.89
N PRO A 77 -13.74 2.30 -7.08
CA PRO A 77 -13.35 1.01 -7.63
C PRO A 77 -12.32 0.26 -6.76
N ALA A 78 -11.39 0.96 -6.10
CA ALA A 78 -10.43 0.28 -5.22
C ALA A 78 -11.13 -0.28 -3.96
N LEU A 79 -12.09 0.46 -3.40
CA LEU A 79 -12.93 -0.04 -2.30
C LEU A 79 -13.79 -1.24 -2.71
N GLN A 80 -14.39 -1.22 -3.91
CA GLN A 80 -15.17 -2.35 -4.43
C GLN A 80 -14.30 -3.59 -4.59
N ARG A 81 -13.06 -3.44 -5.07
CA ARG A 81 -12.09 -4.54 -5.19
C ARG A 81 -11.77 -5.15 -3.82
N TRP A 82 -11.57 -4.32 -2.79
CA TRP A 82 -11.37 -4.81 -1.42
C TRP A 82 -12.59 -5.59 -0.91
N GLN A 83 -13.80 -5.08 -1.12
CA GLN A 83 -15.03 -5.77 -0.70
C GLN A 83 -15.20 -7.12 -1.39
N ALA A 84 -14.91 -7.21 -2.68
CA ALA A 84 -14.93 -8.47 -3.43
C ALA A 84 -13.84 -9.45 -2.92
N TYR A 85 -12.65 -8.94 -2.59
CA TYR A 85 -11.58 -9.74 -2.01
C TYR A 85 -11.99 -10.36 -0.66
N GLN A 86 -12.62 -9.59 0.22
CA GLN A 86 -13.13 -10.09 1.51
C GLN A 86 -14.19 -11.19 1.38
N GLN A 87 -14.88 -11.29 0.24
CA GLN A 87 -15.86 -12.35 -0.03
C GLN A 87 -15.22 -13.62 -0.58
N THR A 88 -13.96 -13.55 -1.02
CA THR A 88 -13.23 -14.63 -1.69
C THR A 88 -12.30 -15.40 -0.74
N VAL A 89 -11.85 -14.75 0.34
CA VAL A 89 -10.98 -15.32 1.40
C VAL A 89 -11.81 -16.03 2.46
#